data_AF-A0A6N9H6Y4-F1
#
_entry.id   AF-A0A6N9H6Y4-F1
#
_cell.length_a   1.000
_cell.length_b   1.000
_cell.length_c   1.000
_cell.angle_alpha   90.00
_cell.angle_beta   90.00
_cell.angle_gamma   90.00
#
_symmetry.space_group_name_H-M   'P 1'
#
loop_
_entity.id
_entity.type
_entity.pdbx_description
1 polymer ?
#
loop_
_entity_poly.entity_id
_entity_poly.type
_entity_poly.pdbx_seq_one_letter_code
_entity_poly.pdbx_strand_id
1 'polypeptide(L)'
;MSGGAHRPGPAQREPAAERGPAGTSGAAGRLSHLDEAGRAVMVDVSDKDVTKRRAVARGRVRTTRQVIALMRAGGLPKGEAVHTARLAGIMGAKRTAELIPMCHPLPLSGIDVDIELGEAEVRLVAAAKTTGRTGVEMEALTAVSIAALTVVDMIKAVDPAAVIGDITVVEKSGGKSGHWHSPADPAGTADDTSTAGSAGATDSAGNTETAGTAQRSADTPEHPAEKEPS
;
A
#
# COMPACT_ATOMS: atom_id res chain seq x y z
N MET A 1 -63.93 48.36 17.87
CA MET A 1 -64.13 48.12 19.32
C MET A 1 -64.00 46.62 19.57
N SER A 2 -63.34 46.25 20.67
CA SER A 2 -63.01 44.89 21.15
C SER A 2 -61.93 44.17 20.32
N GLY A 3 -60.71 43.87 20.79
CA GLY A 3 -60.23 43.72 22.17
C GLY A 3 -60.45 42.27 22.63
N GLY A 4 -59.42 41.43 22.52
CA GLY A 4 -59.41 40.03 22.96
C GLY A 4 -57.98 39.52 23.13
N ALA A 5 -57.61 39.25 24.37
CA ALA A 5 -56.24 39.15 24.88
C ALA A 5 -55.47 37.88 24.46
N HIS A 6 -54.20 38.05 24.10
CA HIS A 6 -53.22 36.99 23.91
C HIS A 6 -52.45 36.80 25.24
N ARG A 7 -52.56 35.61 25.86
CA ARG A 7 -51.75 35.21 27.02
C ARG A 7 -50.43 34.62 26.52
N PRO A 8 -49.24 35.13 26.93
CA PRO A 8 -47.98 34.44 26.67
C PRO A 8 -47.76 33.31 27.69
N GLY A 9 -47.39 32.13 27.18
CA GLY A 9 -47.02 30.95 27.96
C GLY A 9 -45.64 31.08 28.63
N PRO A 10 -45.33 30.18 29.58
CA PRO A 10 -44.24 30.37 30.54
C PRO A 10 -42.86 30.19 29.92
N ALA A 11 -41.94 31.07 30.34
CA ALA A 11 -40.51 31.03 30.06
C ALA A 11 -39.88 29.70 30.52
N GLN A 12 -39.30 28.96 29.57
CA GLN A 12 -38.46 27.81 29.89
C GLN A 12 -37.02 28.29 30.06
N ARG A 13 -36.50 28.06 31.27
CA ARG A 13 -35.13 28.33 31.71
C ARG A 13 -34.16 27.35 31.05
N GLU A 14 -33.06 27.87 30.50
CA GLU A 14 -31.89 27.07 30.14
C GLU A 14 -31.16 26.59 31.40
N PRO A 15 -30.71 25.32 31.48
CA PRO A 15 -29.83 24.90 32.56
C PRO A 15 -28.37 25.23 32.26
N ALA A 16 -27.71 25.76 33.28
CA ALA A 16 -26.32 26.16 33.32
C ALA A 16 -25.35 24.99 33.07
N ALA A 17 -24.28 25.27 32.32
CA ALA A 17 -23.17 24.36 32.10
C ALA A 17 -22.32 24.21 33.37
N GLU A 18 -22.36 23.04 34.00
CA GLU A 18 -21.39 22.64 35.02
C GLU A 18 -20.07 22.20 34.34
N ARG A 19 -19.01 22.96 34.57
CA ARG A 19 -17.64 22.58 34.19
C ARG A 19 -17.07 21.64 35.25
N GLY A 20 -16.95 20.35 34.90
CA GLY A 20 -16.15 19.36 35.63
C GLY A 20 -14.63 19.61 35.48
N PRO A 21 -13.80 19.06 36.38
CA PRO A 21 -12.44 19.54 36.62
C PRO A 21 -11.47 19.13 35.51
N ALA A 22 -10.50 20.03 35.27
CA ALA A 22 -9.42 19.88 34.31
C ALA A 22 -8.58 18.62 34.58
N GLY A 23 -8.76 17.60 33.75
CA GLY A 23 -7.82 16.51 33.60
C GLY A 23 -6.56 17.02 32.92
N THR A 24 -5.43 16.92 33.61
CA THR A 24 -4.09 17.25 33.11
C THR A 24 -3.75 16.36 31.92
N SER A 25 -3.99 16.86 30.71
CA SER A 25 -3.50 16.23 29.47
C SER A 25 -2.00 16.47 29.37
N GLY A 26 -1.23 15.40 29.59
CA GLY A 26 0.20 15.37 29.28
C GLY A 26 0.43 15.76 27.81
N ALA A 27 1.40 16.63 27.58
CA ALA A 27 1.68 17.30 26.32
C ALA A 27 1.83 16.33 25.14
N ALA A 28 0.75 16.16 24.37
CA ALA A 28 0.82 15.77 22.98
C ALA A 28 1.33 16.99 22.19
N GLY A 29 2.62 17.00 21.84
CA GLY A 29 3.18 18.04 20.98
C GLY A 29 2.36 18.15 19.69
N ARG A 30 1.79 19.33 19.43
CA ARG A 30 0.93 19.60 18.26
C ARG A 30 1.73 19.39 16.97
N LEU A 31 1.62 18.21 16.37
CA LEU A 31 1.92 18.02 14.95
C LEU A 31 0.69 18.50 14.18
N SER A 32 0.51 19.81 14.13
CA SER A 32 -0.57 20.46 13.40
C SER A 32 -0.05 20.84 12.01
N HIS A 33 -0.70 20.37 10.95
CA HIS A 33 -0.52 20.94 9.60
C HIS A 33 -1.14 22.33 9.47
N LEU A 34 -1.50 22.96 10.59
CA LEU A 34 -2.08 24.30 10.65
C LEU A 34 -1.17 25.19 11.49
N ASP A 35 -0.92 26.40 11.00
CA ASP A 35 -0.28 27.45 11.78
C ASP A 35 -1.25 28.07 12.82
N GLU A 36 -0.76 29.05 13.59
CA GLU A 36 -1.55 29.74 14.62
C GLU A 36 -2.79 30.47 14.07
N ALA A 37 -2.84 30.73 12.77
CA ALA A 37 -3.97 31.34 12.09
C ALA A 37 -4.86 30.31 11.37
N GLY A 38 -4.58 29.00 11.51
CA GLY A 38 -5.34 27.93 10.89
C GLY A 38 -5.02 27.68 9.41
N ARG A 39 -3.90 28.20 8.88
CA ARG A 39 -3.48 27.97 7.49
C ARG A 39 -2.66 26.71 7.35
N ALA A 40 -2.84 25.99 6.24
CA ALA A 40 -2.08 24.79 5.93
C ALA A 40 -0.58 25.08 5.83
N VAL A 41 0.23 24.40 6.63
CA VAL A 41 1.68 24.48 6.62
C VAL A 41 2.30 23.08 6.61
N MET A 42 3.35 22.93 5.80
CA MET A 42 4.20 21.75 5.84
C MET A 42 5.07 21.83 7.11
N VAL A 43 5.04 20.78 7.92
CA VAL A 43 5.77 20.75 9.20
C VAL A 43 7.28 20.78 8.94
N ASP A 44 8.01 21.67 9.60
CA ASP A 44 9.47 21.66 9.54
C ASP A 44 10.02 20.40 10.20
N VAL A 45 10.95 19.73 9.53
CA VAL A 45 11.59 18.50 9.96
C VAL A 45 13.11 18.63 10.04
N SER A 46 13.67 19.84 9.86
CA SER A 46 15.12 20.08 9.75
C SER A 46 15.92 19.57 10.95
N ASP A 47 15.38 19.74 12.16
CA ASP A 47 16.01 19.31 13.42
C ASP A 47 15.79 17.83 13.76
N LYS A 48 15.07 17.08 12.92
CA LYS A 48 14.86 15.65 13.13
C LYS A 48 16.02 14.84 12.55
N ASP A 49 16.40 13.79 13.26
CA ASP A 49 17.42 12.85 12.79
C ASP A 49 17.00 12.13 11.49
N VAL A 50 17.99 11.88 10.65
CA VAL A 50 17.86 11.02 9.48
C VAL A 50 17.96 9.56 9.92
N THR A 51 16.90 8.80 9.70
CA THR A 51 16.84 7.37 10.07
C THR A 51 16.31 6.53 8.91
N LYS A 52 16.60 5.22 8.92
CA LYS A 52 15.89 4.26 8.06
C LYS A 52 14.42 4.22 8.45
N ARG A 53 13.53 4.25 7.46
CA ARG A 53 12.07 4.28 7.65
C ARG A 53 11.40 3.34 6.68
N ARG A 54 10.36 2.66 7.15
CA ARG A 54 9.54 1.75 6.35
C ARG A 54 8.07 1.94 6.70
N ALA A 55 7.20 1.82 5.72
CA ALA A 55 5.77 1.71 5.93
C ALA A 55 5.19 0.65 4.99
N VAL A 56 4.17 -0.06 5.47
CA VAL A 56 3.38 -1.02 4.70
C VAL A 56 1.94 -0.58 4.73
N ALA A 57 1.33 -0.47 3.56
CA ALA A 57 -0.09 -0.26 3.40
C ALA A 57 -0.73 -1.43 2.65
N ARG A 58 -2.00 -1.66 2.90
CA ARG A 58 -2.82 -2.60 2.14
C ARG A 58 -4.10 -1.95 1.67
N GLY A 59 -4.76 -2.58 0.70
CA GLY A 59 -6.11 -2.25 0.24
C GLY A 59 -6.72 -3.40 -0.53
N ARG A 60 -7.98 -3.27 -0.92
CA ARG A 60 -8.63 -4.23 -1.82
C ARG A 60 -9.56 -3.56 -2.82
N VAL A 61 -9.74 -4.22 -3.95
CA VAL A 61 -10.79 -3.94 -4.93
C VAL A 61 -11.75 -5.11 -4.95
N ARG A 62 -12.99 -4.93 -4.48
CA ARG A 62 -14.05 -5.93 -4.59
C ARG A 62 -14.66 -5.88 -5.98
N THR A 63 -14.85 -7.04 -6.59
CA THR A 63 -15.38 -7.20 -7.95
C THR A 63 -16.12 -8.54 -8.07
N THR A 64 -16.41 -9.00 -9.29
CA THR A 64 -17.09 -10.28 -9.55
C THR A 64 -16.10 -11.43 -9.77
N ARG A 65 -16.56 -12.67 -9.50
CA ARG A 65 -15.79 -13.88 -9.84
C ARG A 65 -15.46 -13.96 -11.34
N GLN A 66 -16.35 -13.43 -12.19
CA GLN A 66 -16.13 -13.36 -13.64
C GLN A 66 -14.92 -12.49 -13.98
N VAL A 67 -14.79 -11.30 -13.37
CA VAL A 67 -13.63 -10.43 -13.58
C VAL A 67 -12.34 -11.11 -13.14
N ILE A 68 -12.35 -11.75 -11.97
CA ILE A 68 -11.19 -12.50 -11.48
C ILE A 68 -10.79 -13.63 -12.44
N ALA A 69 -11.76 -14.36 -12.98
CA ALA A 69 -11.51 -15.41 -13.97
C ALA A 69 -10.88 -14.85 -15.25
N LEU A 70 -11.40 -13.71 -15.75
CA LEU A 70 -10.82 -13.03 -16.91
C LEU A 70 -9.41 -12.52 -16.63
N MET A 71 -9.15 -11.96 -15.45
CA MET A 71 -7.80 -11.52 -15.05
C MET A 71 -6.81 -12.69 -15.02
N ARG A 72 -7.19 -13.84 -14.46
CA ARG A 72 -6.34 -15.04 -14.42
C ARG A 72 -6.08 -15.62 -15.81
N ALA A 73 -7.05 -15.52 -16.71
CA ALA A 73 -6.96 -16.06 -18.06
C ALA A 73 -6.36 -15.09 -19.10
N GLY A 74 -5.99 -13.86 -18.70
CA GLY A 74 -5.55 -12.81 -19.64
C GLY A 74 -6.67 -12.35 -20.60
N GLY A 75 -7.94 -12.55 -20.24
CA GLY A 75 -9.11 -12.31 -21.10
C GLY A 75 -9.74 -10.93 -20.96
N LEU A 76 -9.11 -9.99 -20.25
CA LEU A 76 -9.64 -8.63 -20.13
C LEU A 76 -9.49 -7.85 -21.45
N PRO A 77 -10.51 -7.09 -21.88
CA PRO A 77 -10.43 -6.30 -23.13
C PRO A 77 -9.29 -5.28 -23.17
N LYS A 78 -8.85 -4.81 -21.99
CA LYS A 78 -7.80 -3.79 -21.84
C LYS A 78 -6.40 -4.37 -21.64
N GLY A 79 -6.25 -5.70 -21.62
CA GLY A 79 -4.97 -6.38 -21.40
C GLY A 79 -4.66 -6.65 -19.92
N GLU A 80 -3.37 -6.74 -19.60
CA GLU A 80 -2.86 -7.25 -18.32
C GLU A 80 -3.05 -6.26 -17.16
N ALA A 81 -4.12 -6.47 -16.38
CA ALA A 81 -4.48 -5.59 -15.28
C ALA A 81 -3.49 -5.63 -14.10
N VAL A 82 -2.98 -6.80 -13.73
CA VAL A 82 -2.08 -6.96 -12.56
C VAL A 82 -0.75 -6.25 -12.80
N HIS A 83 -0.14 -6.46 -13.97
CA HIS A 83 1.14 -5.84 -14.29
C HIS A 83 1.01 -4.31 -14.38
N THR A 84 -0.02 -3.82 -15.08
CA THR A 84 -0.30 -2.39 -15.21
C THR A 84 -0.54 -1.73 -13.86
N ALA A 85 -1.36 -2.34 -12.99
CA ALA A 85 -1.64 -1.83 -11.64
C ALA A 85 -0.39 -1.80 -10.75
N ARG A 86 0.48 -2.81 -10.83
CA ARG A 86 1.75 -2.82 -10.09
C ARG A 86 2.64 -1.64 -10.50
N LEU A 87 2.82 -1.43 -11.81
CA LEU A 87 3.62 -0.31 -12.32
C LEU A 87 3.02 1.03 -11.91
N ALA A 88 1.70 1.18 -12.00
CA ALA A 88 0.98 2.38 -11.58
C ALA A 88 1.18 2.67 -10.09
N GLY A 89 1.12 1.66 -9.22
CA GLY A 89 1.42 1.81 -7.80
C GLY A 89 2.84 2.29 -7.53
N ILE A 90 3.84 1.72 -8.22
CA ILE A 90 5.25 2.15 -8.12
C ILE A 90 5.40 3.61 -8.58
N MET A 91 4.75 4.00 -9.67
CA MET A 91 4.76 5.38 -10.16
C MET A 91 4.05 6.34 -9.20
N GLY A 92 2.92 5.92 -8.63
CA GLY A 92 2.16 6.66 -7.64
C GLY A 92 2.98 6.98 -6.40
N ALA A 93 3.68 5.98 -5.84
CA ALA A 93 4.57 6.17 -4.70
C ALA A 93 5.59 7.30 -4.92
N LYS A 94 6.23 7.33 -6.09
CA LYS A 94 7.26 8.32 -6.44
C LYS A 94 6.70 9.74 -6.61
N ARG A 95 5.40 9.87 -6.89
CA ARG A 95 4.70 11.14 -7.10
C ARG A 95 3.90 11.60 -5.89
N THR A 96 4.04 10.95 -4.74
CA THR A 96 3.24 11.24 -3.54
C THR A 96 3.28 12.71 -3.14
N ALA A 97 4.47 13.34 -3.15
CA ALA A 97 4.61 14.77 -2.82
C ALA A 97 4.02 15.73 -3.89
N GLU A 98 3.77 15.26 -5.12
CA GLU A 98 3.05 16.02 -6.14
C GLU A 98 1.53 15.97 -5.91
N LEU A 99 1.04 14.89 -5.29
CA LEU A 99 -0.39 14.61 -5.11
C LEU A 99 -0.91 15.07 -3.74
N ILE A 100 -0.10 14.95 -2.69
CA ILE A 100 -0.49 15.26 -1.32
C ILE A 100 0.17 16.59 -0.90
N PRO A 101 -0.59 17.69 -0.75
CA PRO A 101 -0.02 19.05 -0.67
C PRO A 101 1.03 19.27 0.43
N MET A 102 0.87 18.61 1.58
CA MET A 102 1.72 18.84 2.76
C MET A 102 2.75 17.72 2.98
N CYS A 103 2.92 16.80 2.02
CA CYS A 103 3.97 15.79 2.06
C CYS A 103 5.32 16.39 1.67
N HIS A 104 6.36 16.04 2.43
CA HIS A 104 7.73 16.35 2.04
C HIS A 104 8.13 15.53 0.81
N PRO A 105 8.92 16.09 -0.12
CA PRO A 105 9.57 15.29 -1.14
C PRO A 105 10.60 14.36 -0.48
N LEU A 106 10.51 13.05 -0.75
CA LEU A 106 11.38 12.03 -0.16
C LEU A 106 12.06 11.18 -1.25
N PRO A 107 13.39 10.97 -1.16
CA PRO A 107 14.06 10.01 -2.02
C PRO A 107 13.72 8.58 -1.55
N LEU A 108 12.79 7.92 -2.24
CA LEU A 108 12.48 6.51 -1.96
C LEU A 108 13.70 5.63 -2.26
N SER A 109 14.07 4.80 -1.29
CA SER A 109 15.13 3.79 -1.44
C SER A 109 14.58 2.46 -1.94
N GLY A 110 13.28 2.23 -1.83
CA GLY A 110 12.60 1.05 -2.36
C GLY A 110 11.08 1.17 -2.26
N ILE A 111 10.39 0.55 -3.21
CA ILE A 111 8.94 0.39 -3.23
C ILE A 111 8.61 -0.98 -3.84
N ASP A 112 7.92 -1.80 -3.06
CA ASP A 112 7.41 -3.10 -3.47
C ASP A 112 5.88 -3.01 -3.53
N VAL A 113 5.25 -3.53 -4.59
CA VAL A 113 3.79 -3.57 -4.76
C VAL A 113 3.35 -4.97 -5.16
N ASP A 114 2.70 -5.64 -4.23
CA ASP A 114 2.16 -6.98 -4.37
C ASP A 114 0.66 -6.93 -4.63
N ILE A 115 0.21 -7.75 -5.57
CA ILE A 115 -1.18 -7.83 -6.01
C ILE A 115 -1.54 -9.30 -6.08
N GLU A 116 -2.61 -9.68 -5.37
CA GLU A 116 -3.10 -11.04 -5.30
C GLU A 116 -4.57 -11.08 -5.73
N LEU A 117 -4.93 -12.06 -6.57
CA LEU A 117 -6.29 -12.27 -7.02
C LEU A 117 -7.00 -13.26 -6.09
N GLY A 118 -7.96 -12.78 -5.31
CA GLY A 118 -8.85 -13.58 -4.45
C GLY A 118 -9.99 -14.25 -5.22
N GLU A 119 -11.10 -14.57 -4.55
CA GLU A 119 -12.26 -15.18 -5.23
C GLU A 119 -13.11 -14.13 -5.97
N ALA A 120 -13.39 -13.01 -5.30
CA ALA A 120 -14.20 -11.90 -5.79
C ALA A 120 -13.56 -10.54 -5.42
N GLU A 121 -12.23 -10.52 -5.30
CA GLU A 121 -11.49 -9.31 -4.95
C GLU A 121 -10.04 -9.38 -5.42
N VAL A 122 -9.42 -8.22 -5.53
CA VAL A 122 -7.98 -8.04 -5.74
C VAL A 122 -7.41 -7.44 -4.46
N ARG A 123 -6.47 -8.13 -3.80
CA ARG A 123 -5.76 -7.63 -2.63
C ARG A 123 -4.49 -6.91 -3.09
N LEU A 124 -4.20 -5.76 -2.50
CA LEU A 124 -3.02 -4.96 -2.80
C LEU A 124 -2.24 -4.70 -1.52
N VAL A 125 -0.92 -4.87 -1.58
CA VAL A 125 0.00 -4.52 -0.50
C VAL A 125 1.15 -3.72 -1.09
N ALA A 126 1.52 -2.62 -0.45
CA ALA A 126 2.68 -1.84 -0.83
C ALA A 126 3.60 -1.58 0.36
N ALA A 127 4.90 -1.78 0.16
CA ALA A 127 5.92 -1.51 1.17
C ALA A 127 6.92 -0.47 0.66
N ALA A 128 6.92 0.71 1.26
CA ALA A 128 7.81 1.82 0.94
C ALA A 128 8.96 1.91 1.95
N LYS A 129 10.16 2.27 1.49
CA LYS A 129 11.36 2.42 2.31
C LYS A 129 12.12 3.70 1.93
N THR A 130 12.67 4.40 2.91
CA THR A 130 13.58 5.53 2.71
C THR A 130 14.60 5.64 3.84
N THR A 131 15.59 6.52 3.67
CA THR A 131 16.41 7.06 4.75
C THR A 131 16.17 8.56 4.81
N GLY A 132 15.47 9.04 5.85
CA GLY A 132 14.98 10.42 5.89
C GLY A 132 14.50 10.89 7.26
N ARG A 133 14.01 12.14 7.32
CA ARG A 133 13.58 12.82 8.55
C ARG A 133 12.09 12.64 8.89
N THR A 134 11.30 12.20 7.92
CA THR A 134 9.86 11.92 8.08
C THR A 134 9.51 10.54 7.50
N GLY A 135 8.39 9.99 7.94
CA GLY A 135 7.91 8.67 7.55
C GLY A 135 7.47 8.58 6.07
N VAL A 136 7.22 7.35 5.63
CA VAL A 136 6.81 7.01 4.24
C VAL A 136 5.43 6.36 4.18
N GLU A 137 4.58 6.62 5.17
CA GLU A 137 3.21 6.12 5.23
C GLU A 137 2.41 6.56 4.00
N MET A 138 2.59 7.81 3.57
CA MET A 138 1.86 8.37 2.45
C MET A 138 2.29 7.77 1.12
N GLU A 139 3.56 7.42 0.94
CA GLU A 139 4.04 6.74 -0.27
C GLU A 139 3.46 5.33 -0.39
N ALA A 140 3.36 4.59 0.73
CA ALA A 140 2.72 3.27 0.74
C ALA A 140 1.20 3.37 0.47
N LEU A 141 0.50 4.30 1.11
CA LEU A 141 -0.94 4.52 0.90
C LEU A 141 -1.24 4.97 -0.54
N THR A 142 -0.42 5.86 -1.09
CA THR A 142 -0.57 6.35 -2.46
C THR A 142 -0.33 5.22 -3.46
N ALA A 143 0.68 4.38 -3.24
CA ALA A 143 0.93 3.21 -4.09
C ALA A 143 -0.29 2.28 -4.18
N VAL A 144 -0.87 1.90 -3.03
CA VAL A 144 -2.08 1.07 -2.97
C VAL A 144 -3.25 1.76 -3.67
N SER A 145 -3.45 3.05 -3.41
CA SER A 145 -4.58 3.82 -3.96
C SER A 145 -4.52 3.91 -5.48
N ILE A 146 -3.35 4.25 -6.03
CA ILE A 146 -3.15 4.36 -7.48
C ILE A 146 -3.26 2.97 -8.13
N ALA A 147 -2.66 1.94 -7.54
CA ALA A 147 -2.80 0.58 -8.06
C ALA A 147 -4.28 0.12 -8.06
N ALA A 148 -5.05 0.40 -7.01
CA ALA A 148 -6.46 0.07 -6.94
C ALA A 148 -7.31 0.84 -7.98
N LEU A 149 -7.04 2.13 -8.18
CA LEU A 149 -7.68 2.93 -9.24
C LEU A 149 -7.36 2.36 -10.63
N THR A 150 -6.12 1.92 -10.85
CA THR A 150 -5.73 1.26 -12.09
C THR A 150 -6.44 -0.07 -12.29
N VAL A 151 -6.58 -0.91 -11.25
CA VAL A 151 -7.39 -2.13 -11.33
C VAL A 151 -8.81 -1.79 -11.80
N VAL A 152 -9.46 -0.80 -11.18
CA VAL A 152 -10.81 -0.37 -11.58
C VAL A 152 -10.83 0.09 -13.04
N ASP A 153 -9.88 0.90 -13.49
CA ASP A 153 -9.83 1.35 -14.88
C ASP A 153 -9.75 0.17 -15.88
N MET A 154 -8.98 -0.86 -15.52
CA MET A 154 -8.76 -2.04 -16.35
C MET A 154 -9.99 -2.96 -16.41
N ILE A 155 -10.82 -2.99 -15.36
CA ILE A 155 -11.97 -3.91 -15.26
C ILE A 155 -13.33 -3.24 -15.48
N LYS A 156 -13.45 -1.91 -15.43
CA LYS A 156 -14.75 -1.20 -15.42
C LYS A 156 -15.66 -1.46 -16.62
N ALA A 157 -15.12 -1.98 -17.72
CA ALA A 157 -15.90 -2.40 -18.89
C ALA A 157 -16.67 -3.71 -18.64
N VAL A 158 -16.18 -4.56 -17.74
CA VAL A 158 -16.81 -5.83 -17.34
C VAL A 158 -17.57 -5.66 -16.04
N ASP A 159 -17.02 -4.92 -15.08
CA ASP A 159 -17.66 -4.64 -13.79
C ASP A 159 -17.53 -3.15 -13.43
N PRO A 160 -18.53 -2.32 -13.77
CA PRO A 160 -18.56 -0.91 -13.38
C PRO A 160 -18.89 -0.68 -11.90
N ALA A 161 -19.32 -1.73 -11.18
CA ALA A 161 -19.71 -1.65 -9.77
C ALA A 161 -18.57 -2.02 -8.80
N ALA A 162 -17.35 -2.21 -9.31
CA ALA A 162 -16.19 -2.53 -8.50
C ALA A 162 -15.94 -1.47 -7.41
N VAL A 163 -15.58 -1.91 -6.20
CA VAL A 163 -15.44 -1.05 -5.02
C VAL A 163 -14.01 -1.11 -4.49
N ILE A 164 -13.37 0.05 -4.39
CA ILE A 164 -12.09 0.22 -3.70
C ILE A 164 -12.35 0.42 -2.20
N GLY A 165 -11.62 -0.29 -1.34
CA GLY A 165 -11.77 -0.16 0.10
C GLY A 165 -10.58 -0.65 0.91
N ASP A 166 -10.67 -0.45 2.22
CA ASP A 166 -9.72 -0.90 3.24
C ASP A 166 -8.27 -0.50 2.99
N ILE A 167 -8.10 0.70 2.43
CA ILE A 167 -6.79 1.32 2.27
C ILE A 167 -6.32 1.79 3.65
N THR A 168 -5.30 1.14 4.19
CA THR A 168 -4.79 1.43 5.54
C THR A 168 -3.32 1.07 5.68
N VAL A 169 -2.62 1.75 6.61
CA VAL A 169 -1.27 1.38 7.03
C VAL A 169 -1.36 0.23 8.02
N VAL A 170 -0.61 -0.84 7.78
CA VAL A 170 -0.58 -2.04 8.63
C VAL A 170 0.68 -2.15 9.47
N GLU A 171 1.77 -1.55 9.01
CA GLU A 171 3.05 -1.54 9.71
C GLU A 171 3.79 -0.25 9.38
N LYS A 172 4.50 0.31 10.35
CA LYS A 172 5.54 1.30 10.11
C LYS A 172 6.69 1.17 11.09
N SER A 173 7.88 1.53 10.67
CA SER A 173 9.07 1.52 11.52
C SER A 173 10.02 2.66 11.22
N GLY A 174 10.81 3.04 12.23
CA GLY A 174 11.79 4.12 12.16
C GLY A 174 11.30 5.46 12.73
N GLY A 175 12.25 6.37 12.97
CA GLY A 175 12.00 7.63 13.66
C GLY A 175 11.64 7.47 15.14
N LYS A 176 11.24 8.58 15.76
CA LYS A 176 10.97 8.66 17.21
C LYS A 176 9.86 7.72 17.69
N SER A 177 8.88 7.42 16.82
CA SER A 177 7.75 6.54 17.16
C SER A 177 8.11 5.05 17.19
N GLY A 178 9.31 4.65 16.76
CA GLY A 178 9.71 3.25 16.74
C GLY A 178 8.90 2.41 15.76
N HIS A 179 8.72 1.14 16.11
CA HIS A 179 7.97 0.16 15.32
C HIS A 179 6.50 0.14 15.76
N TRP A 180 5.58 0.16 14.80
CA TRP A 180 4.15 0.14 15.01
C TRP A 180 3.46 -0.84 14.07
N HIS A 181 2.46 -1.55 14.59
CA HIS A 181 1.54 -2.39 13.82
C HIS A 181 0.09 -1.96 14.08
N SER A 182 -0.75 -2.10 13.06
CA SER A 182 -2.17 -1.80 13.19
C SER A 182 -2.87 -2.78 14.14
N PRO A 183 -3.66 -2.30 15.12
CA PRO A 183 -4.43 -3.16 16.03
C PRO A 183 -5.52 -3.98 15.32
N ALA A 184 -5.94 -3.55 14.13
CA ALA A 184 -7.05 -4.14 13.39
C ALA A 184 -6.60 -5.23 12.39
N ASP A 185 -5.43 -5.84 12.62
CA ASP A 185 -4.89 -6.87 11.74
C ASP A 185 -4.91 -8.26 12.38
N PRO A 186 -5.95 -9.09 12.15
CA PRO A 186 -5.95 -10.48 12.59
C PRO A 186 -5.11 -11.41 11.68
N ALA A 187 -4.44 -10.91 10.63
CA ALA A 187 -3.69 -11.74 9.69
C ALA A 187 -2.20 -11.94 10.08
N GLY A 188 -1.93 -12.08 11.38
CA GLY A 188 -0.59 -12.33 11.95
C GLY A 188 -0.45 -13.63 12.76
N THR A 189 -1.49 -14.45 12.87
CA THR A 189 -1.41 -15.77 13.53
C THR A 189 -1.80 -16.87 12.55
N ALA A 190 -0.89 -17.20 11.65
CA ALA A 190 -0.87 -18.50 10.98
C ALA A 190 0.27 -19.31 11.64
N ASP A 191 -0.13 -20.08 12.66
CA ASP A 191 0.38 -21.39 13.07
C ASP A 191 1.85 -21.71 12.75
N ASP A 192 2.75 -21.39 13.69
CA ASP A 192 4.03 -22.09 13.84
C ASP A 192 3.89 -23.10 14.99
N THR A 193 3.31 -24.25 14.68
CA THR A 193 3.53 -25.47 15.44
C THR A 193 4.02 -26.58 14.51
N SER A 194 5.24 -26.41 13.99
CA SER A 194 6.03 -27.52 13.45
C SER A 194 7.27 -27.72 14.32
N THR A 195 7.08 -28.38 15.47
CA THR A 195 8.18 -28.94 16.25
C THR A 195 8.14 -30.46 16.16
N ALA A 196 9.21 -31.00 15.58
CA ALA A 196 9.84 -32.29 15.82
C ALA A 196 8.99 -33.58 15.67
N GLY A 197 9.29 -34.29 14.58
CA GLY A 197 9.09 -35.73 14.45
C GLY A 197 10.21 -36.35 13.62
N SER A 198 11.36 -36.62 14.26
CA SER A 198 12.38 -37.49 13.68
C SER A 198 12.00 -38.96 13.91
N ALA A 199 12.07 -39.78 12.86
CA ALA A 199 12.77 -41.07 12.79
C ALA A 199 12.06 -42.07 11.86
N GLY A 200 12.85 -42.66 10.95
CA GLY A 200 12.77 -44.10 10.67
C GLY A 200 12.50 -44.55 9.23
N ALA A 201 13.57 -45.05 8.60
CA ALA A 201 13.62 -46.22 7.68
C ALA A 201 12.95 -46.10 6.29
N THR A 202 13.38 -46.72 5.18
CA THR A 202 14.54 -47.53 4.75
C THR A 202 14.39 -47.68 3.22
N ASP A 203 15.53 -47.76 2.53
CA ASP A 203 15.85 -48.50 1.29
C ASP A 203 15.05 -48.46 -0.03
N SER A 204 15.87 -48.27 -1.08
CA SER A 204 15.94 -48.99 -2.37
C SER A 204 15.13 -48.50 -3.59
N ALA A 205 15.89 -48.07 -4.60
CA ALA A 205 15.75 -48.23 -6.07
C ALA A 205 16.49 -47.02 -6.70
N GLY A 206 17.64 -47.16 -7.36
CA GLY A 206 17.88 -48.03 -8.51
C GLY A 206 17.70 -47.22 -9.79
N ASN A 207 18.73 -46.49 -10.24
CA ASN A 207 18.93 -46.28 -11.67
C ASN A 207 20.39 -45.96 -12.02
N THR A 208 20.87 -46.68 -13.02
CA THR A 208 22.16 -46.63 -13.70
C THR A 208 22.29 -45.39 -14.59
N GLU A 209 23.38 -44.64 -14.48
CA GLU A 209 23.85 -43.73 -15.53
C GLU A 209 25.13 -44.28 -16.16
N THR A 210 25.01 -44.67 -17.43
CA THR A 210 26.11 -45.00 -18.34
C THR A 210 26.77 -43.73 -18.84
N ALA A 211 28.08 -43.63 -18.59
CA ALA A 211 28.98 -42.66 -19.23
C ALA A 211 29.15 -42.98 -20.72
N GLY A 212 29.04 -41.95 -21.57
CA GLY A 212 29.37 -42.00 -22.99
C GLY A 212 30.19 -40.77 -23.39
N THR A 213 31.47 -41.00 -23.67
CA THR A 213 32.48 -40.02 -24.10
C THR A 213 32.57 -39.98 -25.63
N ALA A 214 33.00 -38.82 -26.15
CA ALA A 214 33.68 -38.57 -27.45
C ALA A 214 32.83 -38.44 -28.72
N GLN A 215 33.13 -37.62 -29.75
CA GLN A 215 34.00 -36.44 -29.99
C GLN A 215 33.87 -36.06 -31.49
N ARG A 216 34.26 -34.81 -31.85
CA ARG A 216 34.69 -34.30 -33.19
C ARG A 216 33.58 -33.95 -34.20
N SER A 217 33.71 -32.95 -35.09
CA SER A 217 34.68 -31.85 -35.34
C SER A 217 34.14 -30.99 -36.51
N ALA A 218 34.48 -29.70 -36.49
CA ALA A 218 34.69 -28.76 -37.61
C ALA A 218 33.47 -28.39 -38.50
N ASP A 219 33.18 -27.08 -38.66
CA ASP A 219 33.87 -26.24 -39.64
C ASP A 219 33.53 -24.75 -39.43
N THR A 220 34.47 -23.86 -39.73
CA THR A 220 34.33 -22.39 -39.77
C THR A 220 34.99 -21.92 -41.05
N PRO A 221 34.41 -20.92 -41.73
CA PRO A 221 35.28 -19.91 -42.33
C PRO A 221 34.87 -18.48 -41.98
N GLU A 222 35.92 -17.66 -41.89
CA GLU A 222 35.95 -16.23 -41.64
C GLU A 222 35.38 -15.36 -42.78
N HIS A 223 35.14 -14.11 -42.38
CA HIS A 223 34.78 -12.86 -43.06
C HIS A 223 35.44 -12.55 -44.43
N PRO A 224 34.88 -11.57 -45.17
CA PRO A 224 35.53 -10.26 -45.14
C PRO A 224 34.58 -9.05 -45.01
N ALA A 225 35.16 -7.99 -44.47
CA ALA A 225 34.60 -6.67 -44.29
C ALA A 225 34.41 -5.91 -45.62
N GLU A 226 33.32 -5.15 -45.72
CA GLU A 226 33.19 -4.07 -46.70
C GLU A 226 33.15 -2.71 -45.98
N LYS A 227 33.94 -1.82 -46.55
CA LYS A 227 34.24 -0.44 -46.21
C LYS A 227 33.82 0.37 -47.44
N GLU A 228 33.33 1.61 -47.27
CA GLU A 228 33.40 2.78 -48.18
C GLU A 228 32.15 3.69 -48.06
N PRO A 229 32.14 4.91 -48.65
CA PRO A 229 32.74 6.18 -48.17
C PRO A 229 31.59 7.21 -47.93
N SER A 230 31.73 8.48 -47.50
CA SER A 230 32.72 9.54 -47.62
C SER A 230 32.52 10.55 -46.49
#